data_AF-A0A3A4RFQ9-F1
#
_entry.id   AF-A0A3A4RFQ9-F1
#
_cell.length_a   1.000
_cell.length_b   1.000
_cell.length_c   1.000
_cell.angle_alpha   90.00
_cell.angle_beta   90.00
_cell.angle_gamma   90.00
#
_symmetry.space_group_name_H-M   'P 1'
#
loop_
_entity.id
_entity.type
_entity.pdbx_description
1 polymer ?
#
loop_
_entity_poly.entity_id
_entity_poly.type
_entity_poly.pdbx_seq_one_letter_code
_entity_poly.pdbx_strand_id
1 'polypeptide(L)'
;MTNNPPRFAAIDFGTNSVRLLIADIYHSQDKTVKIVPVCTIAHVVQLGKRIHDTKLICPENITKCIAALENFSIQIQAYQPQKIFAVATSVFRSL
;
A
#
# COMPACT_ATOMS: atom_id res chain seq x y z
N MET A 1 24.71 -19.87 -1.45
CA MET A 1 23.58 -19.05 -1.97
C MET A 1 22.80 -18.57 -0.75
N THR A 2 22.80 -17.26 -0.46
CA THR A 2 21.98 -16.73 0.64
C THR A 2 20.53 -16.81 0.20
N ASN A 3 19.76 -17.70 0.82
CA ASN A 3 18.35 -17.88 0.49
C ASN A 3 17.58 -16.70 1.11
N ASN A 4 17.50 -15.58 0.39
CA ASN A 4 16.75 -14.42 0.88
C ASN A 4 15.26 -14.81 0.93
N PRO A 5 14.53 -14.46 2.00
CA PRO A 5 13.11 -14.74 2.07
C PRO A 5 12.38 -14.04 0.92
N PRO A 6 11.26 -14.60 0.45
CA PRO A 6 10.46 -13.93 -0.55
C PRO A 6 9.93 -12.59 0.00
N ARG A 7 10.02 -11.55 -0.82
CA ARG A 7 9.68 -10.17 -0.46
C ARG A 7 8.50 -9.69 -1.28
N PHE A 8 7.54 -9.08 -0.60
CA PHE A 8 6.33 -8.58 -1.23
C PHE A 8 6.04 -7.15 -0.79
N ALA A 9 5.29 -6.43 -1.62
CA ALA A 9 4.74 -5.13 -1.28
C ALA A 9 3.21 -5.14 -1.32
N ALA A 10 2.59 -4.42 -0.39
CA ALA A 10 1.16 -4.17 -0.34
C ALA A 10 0.90 -2.67 -0.25
N ILE A 11 0.05 -2.16 -1.15
CA ILE A 11 -0.48 -0.80 -1.13
C ILE A 11 -1.96 -0.88 -0.74
N ASP A 12 -2.33 -0.20 0.33
CA ASP A 12 -3.70 -0.12 0.82
C ASP A 12 -4.27 1.29 0.63
N PHE A 13 -5.33 1.41 -0.18
CA PHE A 13 -6.08 2.63 -0.40
C PHE A 13 -7.26 2.72 0.56
N GLY A 14 -7.05 3.42 1.68
CA GLY A 14 -8.06 3.75 2.66
C GLY A 14 -8.80 5.06 2.38
N THR A 15 -9.85 5.31 3.16
CA THR A 15 -10.62 6.57 3.10
C THR A 15 -9.77 7.78 3.49
N ASN A 16 -8.95 7.65 4.53
CA ASN A 16 -8.14 8.75 5.07
C ASN A 16 -6.69 8.73 4.57
N SER A 17 -6.13 7.53 4.38
CA SER A 17 -4.71 7.35 4.14
C SER A 17 -4.48 6.30 3.08
N VAL A 18 -3.38 6.45 2.35
CA VAL A 18 -2.81 5.39 1.52
C VAL A 18 -1.53 4.90 2.20
N ARG A 19 -1.33 3.58 2.23
CA ARG A 19 -0.24 2.94 2.97
C ARG A 19 0.56 2.01 2.06
N LEU A 20 1.87 1.93 2.29
CA LEU A 20 2.77 0.94 1.73
C LEU A 20 3.35 0.09 2.86
N LEU A 21 3.29 -1.24 2.69
CA LEU A 21 4.05 -2.20 3.47
C LEU A 21 4.91 -3.03 2.51
N ILE A 22 6.22 -3.06 2.72
CA ILE A 22 7.13 -4.02 2.10
C ILE A 22 7.60 -4.96 3.20
N ALA A 23 7.48 -6.27 2.99
CA ALA A 23 7.80 -7.25 4.01
C ALA A 23 8.44 -8.51 3.42
N ASP A 24 9.33 -9.11 4.21
CA ASP A 24 9.88 -10.44 4.00
C ASP A 24 8.95 -11.48 4.64
N ILE A 25 8.71 -12.57 3.91
CA ILE A 25 7.79 -13.63 4.31
C ILE A 25 8.58 -14.89 4.60
N TYR A 26 8.49 -15.37 5.84
CA TYR A 26 9.12 -16.62 6.27
C TYR A 26 8.05 -17.68 6.48
N HIS A 27 8.20 -18.81 5.80
CA HIS A 27 7.37 -19.98 5.97
C HIS A 27 8.08 -20.97 6.89
N SER A 28 7.43 -21.33 7.99
CA SER A 28 7.91 -22.36 8.91
C SER A 28 7.39 -23.75 8.51
N GLN A 29 8.07 -24.81 8.98
CA GLN A 29 7.68 -26.19 8.70
C GLN A 29 6.29 -26.55 9.26
N ASP A 30 5.86 -25.87 10.33
CA ASP A 30 4.54 -25.99 10.96
C ASP A 30 3.43 -25.21 10.23
N LYS A 31 3.72 -24.72 9.00
CA LYS A 31 2.84 -23.88 8.18
C LYS A 31 2.52 -22.51 8.77
N THR A 32 3.21 -22.08 9.81
CA THR A 32 3.11 -20.69 10.27
C THR A 32 3.80 -19.75 9.28
N VAL A 33 3.24 -18.55 9.12
CA VAL A 33 3.79 -17.49 8.27
C VAL A 33 4.20 -16.34 9.17
N LYS A 34 5.48 -15.97 9.12
CA LYS A 34 5.99 -14.78 9.78
C LYS A 34 6.21 -13.69 8.75
N ILE A 35 5.53 -12.56 8.94
CA ILE A 35 5.66 -11.35 8.13
C ILE A 35 6.61 -10.42 8.86
N VAL A 36 7.73 -10.07 8.24
CA VAL A 36 8.73 -9.15 8.80
C VAL A 36 8.74 -7.87 7.97
N PRO A 37 8.20 -6.75 8.49
CA PRO A 37 8.23 -5.47 7.79
C PRO A 37 9.65 -4.99 7.54
N VAL A 38 9.90 -4.50 6.33
CA VAL A 38 11.18 -3.94 5.88
C VAL A 38 11.03 -2.44 5.59
N CYS A 39 9.87 -2.03 5.08
CA CYS A 39 9.52 -0.64 4.85
C CYS A 39 8.03 -0.46 5.15
N THR A 40 7.68 0.58 5.90
CA THR A 40 6.28 0.93 6.19
C THR A 40 6.11 2.43 6.05
N ILE A 41 5.20 2.86 5.19
CA ILE A 41 4.94 4.28 4.92
C ILE A 41 3.43 4.50 4.87
N ALA A 42 2.98 5.63 5.40
CA ALA A 42 1.61 6.07 5.31
C ALA A 42 1.54 7.55 4.99
N HIS A 43 0.68 7.92 4.04
CA HIS A 43 0.36 9.31 3.73
C HIS A 43 -1.12 9.57 3.97
N VAL A 44 -1.42 10.67 4.66
CA VAL A 44 -2.79 11.17 4.81
C VAL A 44 -3.16 11.92 3.53
N VAL A 45 -4.11 11.36 2.79
CA VAL A 45 -4.53 11.86 1.46
C VAL A 45 -6.04 12.19 1.41
N GLN A 46 -6.81 11.72 2.40
CA GLN A 46 -8.23 12.00 2.59
C GLN A 46 -9.10 11.70 1.36
N LEU A 47 -8.83 10.62 0.61
CA LEU A 47 -9.56 10.24 -0.60
C LEU A 47 -11.08 10.21 -0.43
N GLY A 48 -11.59 9.77 0.72
CA GLY A 48 -13.03 9.68 0.97
C GLY A 48 -13.68 10.96 1.50
N LYS A 49 -12.94 12.07 1.60
CA LYS A 49 -13.50 13.35 2.02
C LYS A 49 -14.61 13.76 1.06
N ARG A 50 -15.82 13.97 1.60
CA ARG A 50 -17.05 14.36 0.88
C ARG A 50 -17.58 13.36 -0.14
N ILE A 51 -17.02 12.14 -0.24
CA ILE A 51 -17.43 11.17 -1.26
C ILE A 51 -18.89 10.73 -1.11
N HIS A 52 -19.41 10.71 0.12
CA HIS A 52 -20.81 10.41 0.38
C HIS A 52 -21.76 11.49 -0.18
N ASP A 53 -21.30 12.74 -0.23
CA ASP A 53 -22.09 13.88 -0.69
C ASP A 53 -21.97 14.05 -2.21
N THR A 54 -20.76 13.90 -2.75
CA THR A 54 -20.45 14.25 -4.15
C THR A 54 -20.40 13.04 -5.07
N LYS A 55 -20.27 11.82 -4.54
CA LYS A 55 -19.95 10.61 -5.32
C LYS A 55 -18.68 10.70 -6.16
N LEU A 56 -17.81 11.65 -5.81
CA LEU A 56 -16.58 11.95 -6.53
C LEU A 56 -15.45 12.21 -5.55
N ILE A 57 -14.26 11.71 -5.86
CA ILE A 57 -13.05 12.07 -5.13
C ILE A 57 -12.62 13.48 -5.55
N CYS A 58 -12.36 14.35 -4.57
CA CYS A 58 -11.89 15.70 -4.85
C CYS A 58 -10.55 15.68 -5.63
N PRO A 59 -10.36 16.52 -6.67
CA PRO A 59 -9.12 16.56 -7.45
C PRO A 59 -7.86 16.75 -6.61
N GLU A 60 -7.91 17.61 -5.58
CA GLU A 60 -6.78 17.82 -4.65
C GLU A 60 -6.35 16.52 -3.95
N ASN A 61 -7.31 15.68 -3.55
CA ASN A 61 -7.02 14.42 -2.87
C ASN A 61 -6.48 13.36 -3.85
N ILE A 62 -6.89 13.42 -5.13
CA ILE A 62 -6.28 12.62 -6.20
C ILE A 62 -4.82 13.00 -6.35
N THR A 63 -4.51 14.31 -6.45
CA THR A 63 -3.12 14.79 -6.56
C THR A 63 -2.26 14.34 -5.38
N LYS A 64 -2.77 14.43 -4.15
CA LYS A 64 -2.06 13.93 -2.95
C LYS A 64 -1.82 12.42 -3.01
N CYS A 65 -2.79 11.66 -3.50
CA CYS A 65 -2.66 10.22 -3.69
C CYS A 65 -1.59 9.88 -4.73
N ILE A 66 -1.57 10.57 -5.87
CA ILE A 66 -0.54 10.38 -6.91
C ILE A 66 0.85 10.66 -6.34
N ALA A 67 1.04 11.77 -5.63
CA ALA A 67 2.33 12.10 -4.99
C ALA A 67 2.77 11.03 -3.97
N ALA A 68 1.83 10.46 -3.21
CA ALA A 68 2.12 9.35 -2.31
C ALA A 68 2.54 8.08 -3.08
N LEU A 69 1.90 7.77 -4.21
CA LEU A 69 2.27 6.64 -5.06
C LEU A 69 3.63 6.82 -5.74
N GLU A 70 3.99 8.04 -6.12
CA GLU A 70 5.34 8.37 -6.60
C GLU A 70 6.39 8.11 -5.52
N ASN A 71 6.12 8.51 -4.27
CA ASN A 71 7.00 8.18 -3.14
C ASN A 71 7.11 6.66 -2.93
N PHE A 72 6.00 5.93 -3.00
CA PHE A 72 6.00 4.48 -2.88
C PHE A 72 6.79 3.79 -4.01
N SER A 73 6.72 4.33 -5.23
CA SER A 73 7.47 3.81 -6.38
C SER A 73 8.98 3.82 -6.11
N ILE A 74 9.51 4.90 -5.52
CA ILE A 74 10.94 5.00 -5.14
C ILE A 74 11.33 3.87 -4.19
N GLN A 75 10.49 3.59 -3.19
CA GLN A 75 10.75 2.54 -2.20
C GLN A 75 10.63 1.14 -2.82
N ILE A 76 9.60 0.92 -3.63
CA ILE A 76 9.40 -0.34 -4.35
C ILE A 76 10.60 -0.62 -5.26
N GLN A 77 11.11 0.39 -5.96
CA GLN A 77 12.31 0.27 -6.80
C GLN A 77 13.56 -0.05 -5.97
N ALA A 78 13.72 0.56 -4.80
CA ALA A 78 14.86 0.32 -3.91
C ALA A 78 14.84 -1.09 -3.28
N TYR A 79 13.67 -1.57 -2.86
CA TYR A 79 13.54 -2.85 -2.16
C TYR A 79 13.24 -4.05 -3.06
N GLN A 80 12.87 -3.81 -4.32
CA GLN A 80 12.63 -4.83 -5.37
C GLN A 80 11.78 -6.02 -4.90
N PRO A 81 10.54 -5.79 -4.42
CA PRO A 81 9.65 -6.88 -4.06
C PRO A 81 9.32 -7.73 -5.29
N GLN A 82 9.20 -9.04 -5.10
CA GLN A 82 8.88 -9.99 -6.17
C GLN A 82 7.48 -9.78 -6.75
N LYS A 83 6.55 -9.30 -5.92
CA LYS A 83 5.19 -8.94 -6.34
C LYS A 83 4.63 -7.83 -5.48
N ILE A 84 3.81 -7.00 -6.12
CA ILE A 84 3.12 -5.86 -5.53
C ILE A 84 1.63 -6.14 -5.58
N PHE A 85 0.94 -5.94 -4.46
CA PHE A 85 -0.51 -6.02 -4.35
C PHE A 85 -1.06 -4.63 -4.04
N ALA A 86 -2.06 -4.19 -4.78
CA ALA A 86 -2.75 -2.93 -4.54
C ALA A 86 -4.23 -3.22 -4.25
N VAL A 87 -4.73 -2.79 -3.10
CA VAL A 87 -6.11 -3.05 -2.64
C VAL A 87 -6.77 -1.77 -2.19
N ALA A 88 -8.08 -1.68 -2.36
CA ALA A 88 -8.85 -0.52 -1.92
C ALA A 88 -10.03 -0.95 -1.06
N THR A 89 -10.34 -0.15 -0.04
CA THR A 89 -11.46 -0.39 0.86
C THR A 89 -12.74 0.31 0.36
N SER A 90 -13.46 1.02 1.22
CA SER A 90 -14.76 1.61 0.88
C SER A 90 -14.66 2.74 -0.14
N VAL A 91 -13.56 3.49 -0.16
CA VAL A 91 -13.46 4.73 -0.94
C VAL A 91 -13.71 4.52 -2.43
N PHE A 92 -13.24 3.43 -3.03
CA PHE A 92 -13.50 3.14 -4.45
C PHE A 92 -14.82 2.41 -4.70
N ARG A 93 -15.39 1.75 -3.68
CA ARG A 93 -16.70 1.10 -3.79
C ARG A 93 -17.88 2.06 -3.58
N SER A 94 -17.62 3.24 -3.02
CA SER A 94 -18.65 4.23 -2.67
C SER A 94 -18.77 5.40 -3.66
N LEU A 95 -17.92 5.41 -4.69
CA LEU A 95 -18.10 6.21 -5.91
C LEU A 95 -19.47 5.91 -6.55
#